data_AF-A0A319BHP3-F1
#
_entry.id   AF-A0A319BHP3-F1
#
_cell.length_a   1.000
_cell.length_b   1.000
_cell.length_c   1.000
_cell.angle_alpha   90.00
_cell.angle_beta   90.00
_cell.angle_gamma   90.00
#
_symmetry.space_group_name_H-M   'P 1'
#
loop_
_entity.id
_entity.type
_entity.pdbx_description
1 polymer ?
#
loop_
_entity_poly.entity_id
_entity_poly.type
_entity_poly.pdbx_seq_one_letter_code
_entity_poly.pdbx_strand_id
1 'polypeptide(L)'
;MPLINESHDSLPYIEPAPSTQARAAAEKLIAAELSLDAKTTIHPSIPAFPESRFSPLIQQEVDRKAAGLPLTGGIDLSRYEAPEAPAKAADGTPDLEEWQRTLQKAYTASSHLSMRHENLALLEENGKNAWLIGNSQLEDILRGLEKELAEMKVAAESVNKERKLAQEANKGEIVGLEETWKRGVGAILDTELAAEGLRLQILEQRRQLAQQHAQQ
;
A
#
# COMPACT_ATOMS: atom_id res chain seq x y z
N MET A 1 -2.51 -15.89 -20.75
CA MET A 1 -1.22 -15.55 -21.38
C MET A 1 -0.62 -14.40 -20.60
N PRO A 2 0.66 -14.44 -20.21
CA PRO A 2 1.27 -13.28 -19.58
C PRO A 2 1.29 -12.14 -20.61
N LEU A 3 0.75 -10.99 -20.24
CA LEU A 3 0.57 -9.83 -21.12
C LEU A 3 1.85 -8.99 -21.31
N ILE A 4 3.00 -9.45 -20.81
CA ILE A 4 4.25 -8.70 -20.83
C ILE A 4 5.39 -9.64 -21.23
N ASN A 5 5.84 -9.51 -22.48
CA ASN A 5 7.09 -10.09 -23.00
C ASN A 5 8.24 -9.07 -22.93
N GLU A 6 8.01 -7.90 -22.34
CA GLU A 6 9.03 -6.87 -22.16
C GLU A 6 9.86 -7.19 -20.92
N SER A 7 11.15 -7.49 -21.13
CA SER A 7 12.11 -7.49 -20.04
C SER A 7 12.39 -6.04 -19.65
N HIS A 8 11.71 -5.55 -18.63
CA HIS A 8 12.13 -4.32 -17.95
C HIS A 8 13.36 -4.64 -17.10
N ASP A 9 14.51 -4.77 -17.76
CA ASP A 9 15.77 -4.99 -17.03
C ASP A 9 16.15 -3.68 -16.35
N SER A 10 15.96 -3.64 -15.04
CA SER A 10 16.43 -2.57 -14.18
C SER A 10 17.57 -3.14 -13.35
N LEU A 11 18.73 -2.48 -13.42
CA LEU A 11 19.99 -3.01 -12.89
C LEU A 11 20.50 -2.17 -11.70
N PRO A 12 19.71 -2.00 -10.60
CA PRO A 12 20.00 -1.04 -9.54
C PRO A 12 21.29 -1.30 -8.76
N TYR A 13 21.89 -2.49 -8.83
CA TYR A 13 23.17 -2.77 -8.17
C TYR A 13 24.39 -2.33 -8.97
N ILE A 14 24.26 -2.14 -10.29
CA ILE A 14 25.37 -1.74 -11.16
C ILE A 14 25.14 -0.39 -11.85
N GLU A 15 23.88 0.02 -12.03
CA GLU A 15 23.51 1.35 -12.53
C GLU A 15 23.47 2.38 -11.40
N PRO A 16 23.91 3.62 -11.65
CA PRO A 16 23.74 4.71 -10.69
C PRO A 16 22.26 5.04 -10.51
N ALA A 17 21.88 5.41 -9.28
CA ALA A 17 20.53 5.87 -9.02
C ALA A 17 20.20 7.10 -9.89
N PRO A 18 19.01 7.16 -10.51
CA PRO A 18 18.63 8.28 -11.35
C PRO A 18 18.56 9.57 -10.52
N SER A 19 19.10 10.67 -11.08
CA SER A 19 19.05 11.99 -10.46
C SER A 19 17.61 12.46 -10.26
N THR A 20 17.40 13.41 -9.35
CA THR A 20 16.06 14.00 -9.12
C THR A 20 15.45 14.58 -10.39
N GLN A 21 16.27 15.23 -11.23
CA GLN A 21 15.86 15.75 -12.53
C GLN A 21 15.45 14.64 -13.50
N ALA A 22 16.23 13.56 -13.59
CA ALA A 22 15.91 12.42 -14.45
C ALA A 22 14.60 11.74 -14.01
N ARG A 23 14.39 11.59 -12.70
CA ARG A 23 13.13 11.08 -12.13
C ARG A 23 11.94 11.97 -12.48
N ALA A 24 12.06 13.28 -12.27
CA ALA A 24 10.99 14.22 -12.62
C ALA A 24 10.67 14.23 -14.12
N ALA A 25 11.70 14.08 -14.98
CA ALA A 25 11.50 13.94 -16.42
C ALA A 25 10.77 12.64 -16.78
N ALA A 26 11.15 11.51 -16.16
CA ALA A 26 10.47 10.23 -16.34
C ALA A 26 9.01 10.29 -15.86
N GLU A 27 8.75 10.86 -14.69
CA GLU A 27 7.39 11.08 -14.17
C GLU A 27 6.53 11.93 -15.10
N LYS A 28 7.12 12.96 -15.72
CA LYS A 28 6.42 13.79 -16.72
C LYS A 28 6.05 12.99 -17.97
N LEU A 29 6.94 12.12 -18.44
CA LEU A 29 6.66 11.25 -19.59
C LEU A 29 5.56 10.23 -19.24
N ILE A 30 5.64 9.59 -18.07
CA ILE A 30 4.61 8.68 -17.57
C ILE A 30 3.26 9.41 -17.51
N ALA A 31 3.24 10.63 -16.95
CA ALA A 31 2.02 11.42 -16.85
C ALA A 31 1.44 11.83 -18.22
N ALA A 32 2.26 11.96 -19.26
CA ALA A 32 1.81 12.26 -20.62
C ALA A 32 1.17 11.04 -21.32
N GLU A 33 1.61 9.83 -20.98
CA GLU A 33 1.05 8.57 -21.50
C GLU A 33 -0.21 8.11 -20.74
N LEU A 34 -0.42 8.61 -19.52
CA LEU A 34 -1.63 8.31 -18.76
C LEU A 34 -2.86 8.97 -19.40
N SER A 35 -3.95 8.21 -19.51
CA SER A 35 -5.23 8.76 -19.95
C SER A 35 -5.75 9.80 -18.95
N LEU A 36 -6.53 10.77 -19.43
CA LEU A 36 -7.10 11.82 -18.58
C LEU A 36 -7.99 11.26 -17.45
N ASP A 37 -8.57 10.09 -17.68
CA ASP A 37 -9.45 9.38 -16.75
C ASP A 37 -8.71 8.32 -15.90
N ALA A 38 -7.39 8.17 -16.03
CA ALA A 38 -6.63 7.15 -15.30
C ALA A 38 -6.74 7.25 -13.77
N LYS A 39 -7.10 8.44 -13.24
CA LYS A 39 -7.32 8.66 -11.80
C LYS A 39 -8.75 8.32 -11.34
N THR A 40 -9.70 8.28 -12.26
CA THR A 40 -11.13 8.11 -11.96
C THR A 40 -11.64 6.74 -12.38
N THR A 41 -11.09 6.19 -13.46
CA THR A 41 -11.52 4.93 -14.04
C THR A 41 -10.64 3.80 -13.52
N ILE A 42 -11.28 2.76 -12.98
CA ILE A 42 -10.59 1.55 -12.55
C ILE A 42 -10.06 0.80 -13.78
N HIS A 43 -8.82 0.30 -13.68
CA HIS A 43 -8.20 -0.47 -14.77
C HIS A 43 -9.07 -1.68 -15.16
N PRO A 44 -9.28 -1.99 -16.45
CA PRO A 44 -10.19 -3.05 -16.89
C PRO A 44 -9.83 -4.46 -16.39
N SER A 45 -8.58 -4.70 -15.99
CA SER A 45 -8.16 -5.96 -15.37
C SER A 45 -8.54 -6.11 -13.89
N ILE A 46 -8.97 -5.02 -13.25
CA ILE A 46 -9.48 -5.08 -11.89
C ILE A 46 -10.97 -5.44 -12.01
N PRO A 47 -11.41 -6.56 -11.43
CA PRO A 47 -12.82 -6.95 -11.48
C PRO A 47 -13.67 -5.89 -10.78
N ALA A 48 -14.90 -5.70 -11.27
CA ALA A 48 -15.86 -4.83 -10.61
C ALA A 48 -16.03 -5.25 -9.15
N PHE A 49 -16.06 -4.26 -8.24
CA PHE A 49 -16.30 -4.52 -6.83
C PHE A 49 -17.71 -5.13 -6.68
N PRO A 50 -17.86 -6.18 -5.86
CA PRO A 50 -19.18 -6.71 -5.55
C PRO A 50 -20.01 -5.64 -4.85
N GLU A 51 -21.30 -5.57 -5.17
CA GLU A 51 -22.22 -4.67 -4.47
C GLU A 51 -22.26 -5.02 -2.98
N SER A 52 -22.06 -4.01 -2.12
CA SER A 52 -22.15 -4.21 -0.68
C SER A 52 -23.61 -4.46 -0.28
N ARG A 53 -23.89 -5.65 0.24
CA ARG A 53 -25.20 -6.03 0.79
C ARG A 53 -25.17 -5.87 2.29
N PHE A 54 -25.66 -4.73 2.78
CA PHE A 54 -25.80 -4.47 4.20
C PHE A 54 -27.16 -4.95 4.72
N SER A 55 -27.22 -5.34 5.99
CA SER A 55 -28.50 -5.52 6.66
C SER A 55 -29.22 -4.17 6.78
N PRO A 56 -30.57 -4.14 6.90
CA PRO A 56 -31.32 -2.89 7.01
C PRO A 56 -30.83 -1.98 8.15
N LEU A 57 -30.40 -2.57 9.28
CA LEU A 57 -29.87 -1.84 10.42
C LEU A 57 -28.54 -1.12 10.09
N ILE A 58 -27.65 -1.80 9.37
CA ILE A 58 -26.37 -1.21 8.95
C ILE A 58 -26.62 -0.13 7.90
N GLN A 59 -27.52 -0.38 6.95
CA GLN A 59 -27.87 0.60 5.92
C GLN A 59 -28.42 1.89 6.54
N GLN A 60 -29.32 1.77 7.53
CA GLN A 60 -29.85 2.92 8.27
C GLN A 60 -28.74 3.76 8.93
N GLU A 61 -27.73 3.12 9.53
CA GLU A 61 -26.60 3.84 10.12
C GLU A 61 -25.67 4.47 9.09
N VAL A 62 -25.47 3.82 7.94
CA VAL A 62 -24.75 4.39 6.79
C VAL A 62 -25.47 5.64 6.28
N ASP A 63 -26.79 5.56 6.09
CA ASP A 63 -27.62 6.67 5.60
C ASP A 63 -27.64 7.83 6.60
N ARG A 64 -27.75 7.53 7.91
CA ARG A 64 -27.67 8.53 8.99
C ARG A 64 -26.34 9.29 8.96
N LYS A 65 -25.22 8.56 8.80
CA LYS A 65 -23.89 9.17 8.69
C LYS A 65 -23.74 9.98 7.41
N ALA A 66 -24.25 9.48 6.29
CA ALA A 66 -24.24 10.20 5.01
C ALA A 66 -25.01 11.52 5.08
N ALA A 67 -26.11 11.54 5.85
CA ALA A 67 -26.88 12.75 6.16
C ALA A 67 -26.23 13.67 7.22
N GLY A 68 -25.08 13.30 7.79
CA GLY A 68 -24.38 14.09 8.80
C GLY A 68 -25.11 14.21 10.14
N LEU A 69 -26.08 13.33 10.42
CA LEU A 69 -26.86 13.37 11.66
C LEU A 69 -26.04 12.82 12.83
N PRO A 70 -26.19 13.34 14.07
CA PRO A 70 -25.54 12.78 15.24
C PRO A 70 -26.10 11.40 15.57
N LEU A 71 -25.35 10.59 16.34
CA LEU A 71 -25.88 9.35 16.89
C LEU A 71 -26.92 9.72 17.96
N THR A 72 -28.14 9.21 17.81
CA THR A 72 -29.24 9.44 18.77
C THR A 72 -29.61 8.10 19.41
N GLY A 73 -29.87 8.10 20.71
CA GLY A 73 -30.22 6.87 21.44
C GLY A 73 -29.04 5.93 21.66
N GLY A 74 -27.99 6.40 22.34
CA GLY A 74 -26.91 5.56 22.83
C GLY A 74 -27.36 4.57 23.91
N ILE A 75 -26.40 3.93 24.58
CA ILE A 75 -26.70 3.05 25.72
C ILE A 75 -27.38 3.89 26.82
N ASP A 76 -28.62 3.56 27.13
CA ASP A 76 -29.36 4.17 28.24
C ASP A 76 -28.78 3.68 29.56
N LEU A 77 -28.06 4.57 30.24
CA LEU A 77 -27.43 4.30 31.53
C LEU A 77 -28.41 4.35 32.70
N SER A 78 -29.59 4.98 32.52
CA SER A 78 -30.61 5.07 33.58
C SER A 78 -31.16 3.70 33.99
N ARG A 79 -30.99 2.68 33.14
CA ARG A 79 -31.29 1.27 33.44
C ARG A 79 -30.44 0.69 34.57
N TYR A 80 -29.23 1.22 34.76
CA TYR A 80 -28.29 0.72 35.77
C TYR A 80 -28.28 1.56 37.05
N GLU A 81 -29.05 2.65 37.08
CA GLU A 81 -29.24 3.47 38.26
C GLU A 81 -30.22 2.80 39.24
N ALA A 82 -30.04 3.05 40.54
CA ALA A 82 -30.95 2.54 41.54
C ALA A 82 -32.33 3.21 41.37
N PRO A 83 -33.43 2.45 41.28
CA PRO A 83 -34.75 3.04 41.16
C PRO A 83 -35.12 3.80 42.44
N GLU A 84 -35.53 5.06 42.30
CA GLU A 84 -36.08 5.85 43.39
C GLU A 84 -37.56 5.53 43.60
N ALA A 85 -38.03 5.66 44.85
CA ALA A 85 -39.45 5.51 45.16
C ALA A 85 -40.25 6.64 44.47
N PRO A 86 -41.34 6.34 43.76
CA PRO A 86 -42.20 7.36 43.15
C PRO A 86 -42.68 8.37 44.19
N ALA A 87 -42.75 9.65 43.80
CA ALA A 87 -43.29 10.69 44.64
C ALA A 87 -44.79 10.46 44.91
N LYS A 88 -45.26 10.81 46.11
CA LYS A 88 -46.71 10.83 46.38
C LYS A 88 -47.31 12.06 45.69
N ALA A 89 -48.48 11.91 45.06
CA ALA A 89 -49.22 13.05 44.53
C ALA A 89 -49.57 14.05 45.67
N ALA A 90 -49.82 15.32 45.32
CA ALA A 90 -50.15 16.37 46.29
C ALA A 90 -51.35 16.04 47.20
N ASP A 91 -52.26 15.20 46.70
CA ASP A 91 -53.46 14.72 47.42
C ASP A 91 -53.20 13.44 48.25
N GLY A 92 -51.95 12.99 48.35
CA GLY A 92 -51.53 11.81 49.11
C GLY A 92 -51.85 10.46 48.44
N THR A 93 -52.50 10.45 47.27
CA THR A 93 -52.82 9.24 46.52
C THR A 93 -51.59 8.71 45.78
N PRO A 94 -51.25 7.42 45.89
CA PRO A 94 -50.14 6.82 45.15
C PRO A 94 -50.49 6.62 43.67
N ASP A 95 -49.58 7.00 42.77
CA ASP A 95 -49.69 6.67 41.34
C ASP A 95 -49.35 5.18 41.12
N LEU A 96 -50.39 4.35 41.01
CA LEU A 96 -50.23 2.90 40.91
C LEU A 96 -49.42 2.48 39.67
N GLU A 97 -49.52 3.19 38.55
CA GLU A 97 -48.79 2.84 37.32
C GLU A 97 -47.29 3.14 37.46
N GLU A 98 -46.95 4.28 38.05
CA GLU A 98 -45.55 4.64 38.32
C GLU A 98 -44.91 3.66 39.30
N TRP A 99 -45.64 3.28 40.36
CA TRP A 99 -45.20 2.25 41.31
C TRP A 99 -44.99 0.88 40.65
N GLN A 100 -45.88 0.46 39.74
CA GLN A 100 -45.70 -0.79 38.99
C GLN A 100 -44.46 -0.76 38.08
N ARG A 101 -44.23 0.35 37.36
CA ARG A 101 -43.04 0.50 36.50
C ARG A 101 -41.75 0.51 37.33
N THR A 102 -41.73 1.22 38.45
CA THR A 102 -40.56 1.24 39.35
C THR A 102 -40.29 -0.13 39.95
N LEU A 103 -41.33 -0.88 40.34
CA LEU A 103 -41.19 -2.24 40.83
C LEU A 103 -40.60 -3.19 39.77
N GLN A 104 -41.08 -3.12 38.52
CA GLN A 104 -40.52 -3.90 37.41
C GLN A 104 -39.04 -3.57 37.16
N LYS A 105 -38.67 -2.29 37.20
CA LYS A 105 -37.26 -1.85 37.11
C LYS A 105 -36.43 -2.41 38.26
N ALA A 106 -36.94 -2.36 39.50
CA ALA A 106 -36.26 -2.88 40.68
C ALA A 106 -36.02 -4.39 40.61
N TYR A 107 -37.02 -5.18 40.18
CA TYR A 107 -36.85 -6.62 39.94
C TYR A 107 -35.81 -6.91 38.86
N THR A 108 -35.85 -6.16 37.75
CA THR A 108 -34.87 -6.30 36.67
C THR A 108 -33.44 -6.01 37.17
N ALA A 109 -33.26 -4.92 37.91
CA ALA A 109 -31.98 -4.54 38.50
C ALA A 109 -31.48 -5.58 39.52
N SER A 110 -32.37 -6.08 40.40
CA SER A 110 -32.05 -7.12 41.37
C SER A 110 -31.60 -8.41 40.68
N SER A 111 -32.31 -8.86 39.66
CA SER A 111 -31.95 -10.07 38.90
C SER A 111 -30.59 -9.91 38.20
N HIS A 112 -30.33 -8.75 37.59
CA HIS A 112 -29.03 -8.46 36.99
C HIS A 112 -27.89 -8.45 38.03
N LEU A 113 -28.11 -7.89 39.23
CA LEU A 113 -27.11 -7.91 40.30
C LEU A 113 -26.84 -9.32 40.82
N SER A 114 -27.86 -10.18 40.92
CA SER A 114 -27.69 -11.59 41.25
C SER A 114 -26.83 -12.31 40.21
N MET A 115 -27.15 -12.17 38.91
CA MET A 115 -26.32 -12.74 37.84
C MET A 115 -24.90 -12.17 37.83
N ARG A 116 -24.74 -10.87 38.10
CA ARG A 116 -23.41 -10.24 38.19
C ARG A 116 -22.60 -10.84 39.33
N HIS A 117 -23.22 -11.13 40.48
CA HIS A 117 -22.53 -11.77 41.59
C HIS A 117 -22.05 -13.18 41.22
N GLU A 118 -22.90 -13.98 40.58
CA GLU A 118 -22.54 -15.30 40.05
C GLU A 118 -21.39 -15.22 39.03
N ASN A 119 -21.47 -14.28 38.08
CA ASN A 119 -20.41 -14.06 37.09
C ASN A 119 -19.08 -13.62 37.72
N LEU A 120 -19.14 -12.78 38.76
CA LEU A 120 -17.94 -12.36 39.51
C LEU A 120 -17.34 -13.52 40.29
N ALA A 121 -18.16 -14.39 40.89
CA ALA A 121 -17.68 -15.60 41.55
C ALA A 121 -16.97 -16.54 40.54
N LEU A 122 -17.56 -16.74 39.36
CA LEU A 122 -16.93 -17.52 38.28
C LEU A 122 -15.62 -16.88 37.80
N LEU A 123 -15.57 -15.55 37.71
CA LEU A 123 -14.37 -14.80 37.33
C LEU A 123 -13.29 -14.88 38.42
N GLU A 124 -13.65 -14.84 39.69
CA GLU A 124 -12.71 -14.99 40.80
C GLU A 124 -12.10 -16.40 40.82
N GLU A 125 -12.92 -17.42 40.57
CA GLU A 125 -12.47 -18.82 40.52
C GLU A 125 -11.61 -19.13 39.28
N ASN A 126 -12.05 -18.70 38.09
CA ASN A 126 -11.48 -19.17 36.82
C ASN A 126 -10.70 -18.09 36.05
N GLY A 127 -10.88 -16.81 36.40
CA GLY A 127 -10.37 -15.67 35.61
C GLY A 127 -8.86 -15.64 35.50
N LYS A 128 -8.14 -15.94 36.60
CA LYS A 128 -6.67 -16.01 36.59
C LYS A 128 -6.17 -17.08 35.63
N ASN A 129 -6.76 -18.28 35.66
CA ASN A 129 -6.34 -19.39 34.82
C ASN A 129 -6.68 -19.11 33.35
N ALA A 130 -7.88 -18.60 33.06
CA ALA A 130 -8.28 -18.20 31.72
C ALA A 130 -7.35 -17.13 31.14
N TRP A 131 -6.95 -16.14 31.95
CA TRP A 131 -6.02 -15.09 31.54
C TRP A 131 -4.63 -15.65 31.23
N LEU A 132 -4.09 -16.54 32.07
CA LEU A 132 -2.79 -17.17 31.83
C LEU A 132 -2.78 -18.03 30.56
N ILE A 133 -3.85 -18.79 30.31
CA ILE A 133 -4.01 -19.55 29.06
C ILE A 133 -4.06 -18.60 27.86
N GLY A 134 -4.85 -17.54 27.95
CA GLY A 134 -4.92 -16.51 26.89
C GLY A 134 -3.56 -15.87 26.62
N ASN A 135 -2.79 -15.56 27.67
CA ASN A 135 -1.44 -15.04 27.52
C ASN A 135 -0.51 -16.07 26.84
N SER A 136 -0.55 -17.34 27.24
CA SER A 136 0.23 -18.41 26.57
C SER A 136 -0.12 -18.51 25.08
N GLN A 137 -1.41 -18.45 24.72
CA GLN A 137 -1.84 -18.50 23.33
C GLN A 137 -1.34 -17.29 22.54
N LEU A 138 -1.37 -16.10 23.14
CA LEU A 138 -0.84 -14.89 22.52
C LEU A 138 0.68 -14.96 22.32
N GLU A 139 1.41 -15.52 23.27
CA GLU A 139 2.85 -15.78 23.13
C GLU A 139 3.14 -16.77 22.00
N ASP A 140 2.34 -17.83 21.86
CA ASP A 140 2.50 -18.80 20.77
C ASP A 140 2.25 -18.16 19.40
N ILE A 141 1.21 -17.31 19.29
CA ILE A 141 0.93 -16.53 18.08
C ILE A 141 2.10 -15.59 17.78
N LEU A 142 2.60 -14.86 18.79
CA LEU A 142 3.73 -13.95 18.63
C LEU A 142 4.97 -14.68 18.11
N ARG A 143 5.35 -15.81 18.73
CA ARG A 143 6.49 -16.63 18.30
C ARG A 143 6.31 -17.14 16.86
N GLY A 144 5.09 -17.51 16.48
CA GLY A 144 4.76 -17.90 15.10
C GLY A 144 5.02 -16.76 14.11
N LEU A 145 4.49 -15.58 14.39
CA LEU A 145 4.68 -14.39 13.55
C LEU A 145 6.15 -13.94 13.49
N GLU A 146 6.88 -13.99 14.60
CA GLU A 146 8.31 -13.66 14.64
C GLU A 146 9.14 -14.64 13.80
N LYS A 147 8.80 -15.93 13.84
CA LYS A 147 9.43 -16.95 12.99
C LYS A 147 9.15 -16.72 11.51
N GLU A 148 7.89 -16.50 11.13
CA GLU A 148 7.51 -16.19 9.75
C GLU A 148 8.22 -14.94 9.24
N LEU A 149 8.31 -13.89 10.06
CA LEU A 149 9.02 -12.67 9.73
C LEU A 149 10.52 -12.91 9.53
N ALA A 150 11.15 -13.73 10.37
CA ALA A 150 12.56 -14.08 10.22
C ALA A 150 12.81 -14.88 8.93
N GLU A 151 11.97 -15.88 8.64
CA GLU A 151 12.04 -16.68 7.42
C GLU A 151 11.86 -15.82 6.16
N MET A 152 10.87 -14.91 6.16
CA MET A 152 10.62 -13.99 5.05
C MET A 152 11.77 -13.00 4.83
N LYS A 153 12.41 -12.51 5.91
CA LYS A 153 13.60 -11.66 5.79
C LYS A 153 14.75 -12.42 5.13
N VAL A 154 15.02 -13.65 5.56
CA VAL A 154 16.08 -14.48 4.96
C VAL A 154 15.78 -14.76 3.49
N ALA A 155 14.53 -15.08 3.14
CA ALA A 155 14.12 -15.29 1.76
C ALA A 155 14.31 -14.03 0.90
N ALA A 156 13.89 -12.86 1.39
CA ALA A 156 14.07 -11.59 0.70
C ALA A 156 15.56 -11.22 0.53
N GLU A 157 16.38 -11.47 1.55
CA GLU A 157 17.83 -11.27 1.49
C GLU A 157 18.51 -12.22 0.49
N SER A 158 18.09 -13.49 0.43
CA SER A 158 18.61 -14.45 -0.56
C SER A 158 18.32 -13.99 -1.99
N VAL A 159 17.08 -13.59 -2.27
CA VAL A 159 16.69 -13.07 -3.60
C VAL A 159 17.48 -11.81 -3.95
N ASN A 160 17.65 -10.88 -3.01
CA ASN A 160 18.43 -9.67 -3.24
C ASN A 160 19.92 -9.97 -3.47
N LYS A 161 20.48 -10.94 -2.74
CA LYS A 161 21.87 -11.40 -2.92
C LYS A 161 22.07 -12.06 -4.28
N GLU A 162 21.16 -12.96 -4.68
CA GLU A 162 21.19 -13.60 -5.99
C GLU A 162 21.09 -12.56 -7.11
N ARG A 163 20.16 -11.60 -6.99
CA ARG A 163 20.02 -10.48 -7.94
C ARG A 163 21.32 -9.68 -8.03
N LYS A 164 21.91 -9.33 -6.88
CA LYS A 164 23.17 -8.57 -6.84
C LYS A 164 24.31 -9.33 -7.53
N LEU A 165 24.49 -10.61 -7.22
CA LEU A 165 25.54 -11.43 -7.82
C LEU A 165 25.37 -11.54 -9.34
N ALA A 166 24.13 -11.74 -9.82
CA ALA A 166 23.84 -11.80 -11.25
C ALA A 166 24.18 -10.48 -11.96
N GLN A 167 23.81 -9.34 -11.38
CA GLN A 167 24.11 -8.03 -11.97
C GLN A 167 25.62 -7.72 -11.95
N GLU A 168 26.29 -7.98 -10.83
CA GLU A 168 27.73 -7.75 -10.70
C GLU A 168 28.54 -8.65 -11.65
N ALA A 169 28.13 -9.91 -11.86
CA ALA A 169 28.76 -10.83 -12.80
C ALA A 169 28.69 -10.33 -14.26
N ASN A 170 27.56 -9.73 -14.65
CA ASN A 170 27.35 -9.23 -16.02
C ASN A 170 27.87 -7.79 -16.23
N LYS A 171 28.26 -7.08 -15.16
CA LYS A 171 28.74 -5.70 -15.24
C LYS A 171 29.91 -5.51 -16.20
N GLY A 172 30.89 -6.41 -16.14
CA GLY A 172 32.09 -6.33 -16.99
C GLY A 172 31.77 -6.48 -18.46
N GLU A 173 30.81 -7.34 -18.80
CA GLU A 173 30.33 -7.54 -20.17
C GLU A 173 29.64 -6.28 -20.69
N ILE A 174 28.75 -5.67 -19.91
CA ILE A 174 28.04 -4.43 -20.29
C ILE A 174 29.04 -3.31 -20.58
N VAL A 175 30.03 -3.09 -19.70
CA VAL A 175 31.07 -2.07 -19.90
C VAL A 175 31.94 -2.39 -21.11
N GLY A 176 32.30 -3.67 -21.31
CA GLY A 176 33.09 -4.10 -22.46
C GLY A 176 32.36 -3.88 -23.79
N LEU A 177 31.05 -4.16 -23.84
CA LEU A 177 30.20 -3.92 -25.00
C LEU A 177 30.08 -2.42 -25.29
N GLU A 178 29.89 -1.59 -24.27
CA GLU A 178 29.81 -0.13 -24.41
C GLU A 178 31.11 0.45 -25.00
N GLU A 179 32.26 0.06 -24.45
CA GLU A 179 33.56 0.55 -24.92
C GLU A 179 33.91 0.03 -26.33
N THR A 180 33.57 -1.22 -26.62
CA THR A 180 33.74 -1.79 -27.98
C THR A 180 32.87 -1.06 -28.98
N TRP A 181 31.63 -0.74 -28.62
CA TRP A 181 30.72 0.05 -29.45
C TRP A 181 31.28 1.47 -29.70
N LYS A 182 31.69 2.19 -28.64
CA LYS A 182 32.30 3.54 -28.77
C LYS A 182 33.51 3.52 -29.70
N ARG A 183 34.39 2.53 -29.55
CA ARG A 183 35.59 2.39 -30.40
C ARG A 183 35.21 2.09 -31.85
N GLY A 184 34.23 1.20 -32.08
CA GLY A 184 33.76 0.86 -33.42
C GLY A 184 33.20 2.07 -34.15
N VAL A 185 32.34 2.85 -33.48
CA VAL A 185 31.78 4.10 -34.04
C VAL A 185 32.88 5.13 -34.29
N GLY A 186 33.81 5.31 -33.34
CA GLY A 186 34.94 6.22 -33.50
C GLY A 186 35.82 5.86 -34.69
N ALA A 187 36.16 4.58 -34.86
CA ALA A 187 36.98 4.12 -35.98
C ALA A 187 36.29 4.38 -37.34
N ILE A 188 34.98 4.17 -37.44
CA ILE A 188 34.23 4.49 -38.67
C ILE A 188 34.30 5.99 -38.95
N LEU A 189 34.06 6.83 -37.94
CA LEU A 189 34.13 8.29 -38.08
C LEU A 189 35.53 8.75 -38.53
N ASP A 190 36.59 8.19 -37.94
CA ASP A 190 37.97 8.51 -38.31
C ASP A 190 38.28 8.11 -39.75
N THR A 191 37.78 6.97 -40.21
CA THR A 191 37.95 6.52 -41.60
C THR A 191 37.21 7.42 -42.59
N GLU A 192 35.99 7.85 -42.27
CA GLU A 192 35.22 8.78 -43.11
C GLU A 192 35.89 10.15 -43.17
N LEU A 193 36.40 10.65 -42.04
CA LEU A 193 37.15 11.91 -41.99
C LEU A 193 38.43 11.85 -42.81
N ALA A 194 39.19 10.74 -42.72
CA ALA A 194 40.39 10.53 -43.51
C ALA A 194 40.08 10.43 -45.01
N ALA A 195 39.00 9.74 -45.38
CA ALA A 195 38.55 9.62 -46.76
C ALA A 195 38.16 10.98 -47.36
N GLU A 196 37.40 11.79 -46.63
CA GLU A 196 37.05 13.16 -47.04
C GLU A 196 38.28 14.09 -47.11
N GLY A 197 39.19 13.97 -46.13
CA GLY A 197 40.47 14.69 -46.15
C GLY A 197 41.29 14.37 -47.40
N LEU A 198 41.39 13.09 -47.76
CA LEU A 198 42.07 12.65 -48.98
C LEU A 198 41.36 13.16 -50.24
N ARG A 199 40.02 13.14 -50.27
CA ARG A 199 39.21 13.67 -51.37
C ARG A 199 39.50 15.15 -51.62
N LEU A 200 39.58 15.96 -50.56
CA LEU A 200 39.91 17.39 -50.67
C LEU A 200 41.33 17.60 -51.21
N GLN A 201 42.31 16.82 -50.74
CA GLN A 201 43.68 16.89 -51.26
C GLN A 201 43.75 16.55 -52.75
N ILE A 202 43.02 15.51 -53.19
CA ILE A 202 42.93 15.15 -54.62
C ILE A 202 42.33 16.29 -55.45
N LEU A 203 41.26 16.92 -54.96
CA LEU A 203 40.64 18.07 -55.64
C LEU A 203 41.60 19.25 -55.76
N GLU A 204 42.36 19.54 -54.70
CA GLU A 204 43.33 20.62 -54.70
C GLU A 204 44.50 20.36 -55.67
N GLN A 205 45.06 19.14 -55.67
CA GLN A 205 46.09 18.76 -56.64
C GLN A 205 45.57 18.85 -58.08
N ARG A 206 44.33 18.44 -58.35
CA ARG A 206 43.72 18.59 -59.68
C ARG A 206 43.59 20.04 -60.11
N ARG A 207 43.26 20.97 -59.19
CA ARG A 207 43.23 22.42 -59.50
C ARG A 207 44.63 22.94 -59.83
N GLN A 208 45.64 22.56 -59.06
CA GLN A 208 47.03 22.99 -59.29
C GLN A 208 47.56 22.51 -60.65
N LEU A 209 47.31 21.24 -61.01
CA LEU A 209 47.68 20.70 -62.32
C LEU A 209 46.95 21.41 -63.47
N ALA A 210 45.66 21.72 -63.31
CA ALA A 210 44.90 22.47 -64.30
C ALA A 210 45.44 23.90 -64.48
N GLN A 211 45.87 24.56 -63.41
CA GLN A 211 46.50 25.88 -63.47
C GLN A 211 47.87 25.85 -64.16
N GLN A 212 48.68 24.82 -63.90
CA GLN A 212 49.97 24.63 -64.58
C GLN A 212 49.80 24.37 -66.07
N HIS A 213 48.82 23.58 -66.46
CA HIS A 213 48.48 23.34 -67.87
C HIS A 213 47.92 24.58 -68.59
N ALA A 214 47.31 25.52 -67.87
CA ALA A 214 46.80 26.77 -68.44
C ALA A 214 47.86 27.87 -68.56
N GLN A 215 49.04 27.68 -67.96
CA GLN A 215 50.17 28.61 -68.01
C GLN A 215 51.27 28.20 -69.02
N GLN A 216 51.14 27.04 -69.65
CA GLN A 216 51.94 26.60 -70.80
C GLN A 216 51.19 26.85 -72.10
#